data_AF-A0A233RVL0-F1
#
_entry.id   AF-A0A233RVL0-F1
#
_cell.length_a   1.000
_cell.length_b   1.000
_cell.length_c   1.000
_cell.angle_alpha   90.00
_cell.angle_beta   90.00
_cell.angle_gamma   90.00
#
_symmetry.space_group_name_H-M   'P 1'
#
loop_
_entity.id
_entity.type
_entity.pdbx_description
1 polymer ?
#
loop_
_entity_poly.entity_id
_entity_poly.type
_entity_poly.pdbx_seq_one_letter_code
_entity_poly.pdbx_strand_id
1 'polypeptide(L)' 'MGLDPHTLIAYQSPNSGHAIALMVNEGATQMVAVDLTKMLDGTTVPASGHVCTSGTLPPTAESFIALP' A
#
# COMPACT_ATOMS: atom_id res chain seq x y z
N MET A 1 8.63 11.57 6.11
CA MET A 1 7.63 10.78 6.87
C MET A 1 6.27 11.40 6.59
N GLY A 2 5.48 10.79 5.70
CA GLY A 2 4.17 11.30 5.29
C GLY A 2 3.09 10.74 6.21
N LEU A 3 2.74 11.50 7.25
CA LEU A 3 1.61 11.19 8.14
C LEU A 3 0.32 11.91 7.70
N ASP A 4 0.40 12.74 6.66
CA ASP A 4 -0.75 13.40 6.07
C ASP A 4 -1.49 12.46 5.11
N PRO A 5 -2.82 12.60 4.94
CA PRO A 5 -3.55 11.87 3.92
C PRO A 5 -3.00 12.23 2.54
N HIS A 6 -2.36 11.26 1.88
CA HIS A 6 -1.94 11.40 0.50
C HIS A 6 -3.09 10.98 -0.40
N THR A 7 -3.46 11.83 -1.37
CA THR A 7 -4.35 11.40 -2.45
C THR A 7 -3.64 10.28 -3.22
N LEU A 8 -4.21 9.09 -3.21
CA LEU A 8 -3.67 7.95 -3.93
C LEU A 8 -4.41 7.76 -5.24
N ILE A 9 -3.66 7.49 -6.31
CA ILE A 9 -4.23 6.96 -7.54
C ILE A 9 -4.15 5.43 -7.45
N ALA A 10 -5.28 4.78 -7.68
CA ALA A 10 -5.40 3.32 -7.70
C ALA A 10 -5.68 2.81 -9.10
N TYR A 11 -5.07 1.69 -9.46
CA TYR A 11 -5.24 1.01 -10.74
C TYR A 11 -5.70 -0.43 -10.51
N GLN A 12 -6.54 -0.95 -11.39
CA GLN A 12 -6.84 -2.38 -11.37
C GLN A 12 -5.68 -3.15 -12.00
N SER A 13 -5.13 -4.12 -11.27
CA SER A 13 -4.10 -5.02 -11.76
C SER A 13 -4.65 -5.91 -12.89
N PRO A 14 -3.98 -5.98 -14.06
CA PRO A 14 -4.42 -6.87 -15.14
C PRO A 14 -4.19 -8.36 -14.81
N ASN A 15 -3.31 -8.66 -13.84
CA ASN A 15 -2.94 -10.04 -13.51
C ASN A 15 -3.84 -10.66 -12.43
N SER A 16 -4.38 -9.85 -11.52
CA SER A 16 -5.18 -10.32 -10.39
C SER A 16 -6.58 -9.71 -10.31
N GLY A 17 -6.84 -8.61 -11.02
CA GLY A 17 -8.06 -7.82 -10.86
C GLY A 17 -8.14 -7.01 -9.57
N HIS A 18 -7.10 -7.06 -8.71
CA HIS A 18 -7.03 -6.29 -7.46
C HIS A 18 -6.80 -4.80 -7.73
N ALA A 19 -7.26 -3.96 -6.82
CA ALA A 19 -6.94 -2.53 -6.83
C ALA A 19 -5.56 -2.29 -6.19
N ILE A 20 -4.65 -1.67 -6.92
CA ILE A 20 -3.27 -1.39 -6.50
C ILE A 20 -3.04 0.11 -6.46
N ALA A 21 -2.57 0.63 -5.33
CA ALA A 21 -2.03 1.98 -5.22
C ALA A 21 -0.51 1.94 -5.43
N LEU A 22 0.02 2.93 -6.15
CA LEU A 22 1.45 3.14 -6.32
C LEU A 22 1.85 4.44 -5.62
N MET A 23 2.84 4.38 -4.75
CA MET A 23 3.31 5.54 -3.98
C MET A 23 4.82 5.66 -4.05
N VAL A 24 5.29 6.89 -4.28
CA VAL A 24 6.70 7.23 -4.33
C VAL A 24 6.88 8.62 -3.72
N ASN A 25 7.92 8.78 -2.90
CA ASN A 25 8.32 10.09 -2.39
C ASN A 25 9.32 10.73 -3.35
N GLU A 26 9.36 12.07 -3.38
CA GLU A 26 10.41 12.79 -4.10
C GLU A 26 11.81 12.35 -3.62
N GLY A 27 12.69 12.03 -4.57
CA GLY A 27 14.06 11.57 -4.30
C GLY A 27 14.17 10.14 -3.74
N ALA A 28 13.08 9.35 -3.72
CA ALA A 28 13.13 7.97 -3.29
C ALA A 28 13.84 7.06 -4.31
N THR A 29 14.54 6.05 -3.82
CA THR A 29 15.13 4.97 -4.65
C THR A 29 14.17 3.79 -4.82
N GLN A 30 12.99 3.86 -4.19
CA GLN A 30 11.98 2.81 -4.21
C GLN A 30 10.59 3.41 -4.31
N MET A 31 9.71 2.71 -5.01
CA MET A 31 8.27 2.91 -5.02
C MET A 31 7.63 1.77 -4.23
N VAL A 32 6.54 2.04 -3.52
CA VAL A 32 5.73 1.00 -2.88
C VAL A 32 4.46 0.77 -3.68
N ALA A 33 4.18 -0.50 -3.97
CA ALA A 33 2.91 -0.97 -4.49
C ALA A 33 2.09 -1.55 -3.34
N VAL A 34 0.90 -1.02 -3.11
CA VAL A 34 -0.01 -1.45 -2.05
C VAL A 34 -1.27 -2.06 -2.66
N ASP A 35 -1.59 -3.27 -2.22
CA ASP A 35 -2.80 -3.98 -2.60
C ASP A 35 -3.97 -3.49 -1.72
N LEU A 36 -4.76 -2.56 -2.27
CA LEU A 36 -5.91 -1.96 -1.61
C LEU A 36 -7.05 -2.97 -1.40
N THR A 37 -7.14 -3.99 -2.25
CA THR A 37 -8.12 -5.07 -2.06
C THR A 37 -7.81 -5.82 -0.78
N LYS A 38 -6.54 -6.12 -0.51
CA LYS A 38 -6.10 -6.75 0.75
C LYS A 38 -6.18 -5.81 1.96
N MET A 39 -6.03 -4.50 1.76
CA MET A 39 -6.24 -3.54 2.85
C MET A 39 -7.67 -3.52 3.41
N LEU A 40 -8.65 -3.98 2.64
CA LEU A 40 -10.04 -4.13 3.09
C LEU A 40 -10.31 -5.47 3.79
N ASP A 41 -9.38 -6.43 3.68
CA ASP A 41 -9.48 -7.72 4.36
C ASP A 41 -8.84 -7.65 5.74
N GLY A 42 -9.67 -7.58 6.78
CA GLY A 42 -9.22 -7.51 8.18
C GLY A 42 -8.44 -8.73 8.67
N THR A 43 -8.47 -9.85 7.94
CA THR A 43 -7.62 -11.02 8.23
C THR A 43 -6.21 -10.84 7.68
N THR A 44 -6.08 -10.14 6.54
CA THR A 44 -4.79 -9.83 5.91
C THR A 44 -4.14 -8.58 6.51
N VAL A 45 -4.94 -7.54 6.78
CA VAL A 45 -4.49 -6.29 7.41
C VAL A 45 -5.34 -6.00 8.66
N PRO A 46 -4.97 -6.57 9.82
CA PRO A 46 -5.66 -6.26 11.07
C PRO A 46 -5.47 -4.79 11.44
N ALA A 47 -6.57 -4.05 11.61
CA ALA A 47 -6.55 -2.63 11.93
C ALA A 47 -7.23 -2.32 13.27
N SER A 48 -6.71 -1.30 13.97
CA SER A 48 -7.36 -0.68 15.11
C SER A 48 -7.71 0.76 14.73
N GLY A 49 -8.95 0.99 14.31
CA GLY A 49 -9.35 2.26 13.71
C GLY A 49 -8.71 2.45 12.33
N HIS A 50 -8.01 3.58 12.13
CA HIS A 50 -7.38 3.94 10.85
C HIS A 50 -5.91 3.46 10.71
N VAL A 51 -5.38 2.75 11.69
CA VAL A 51 -3.98 2.29 11.70
C VAL A 51 -3.90 0.78 11.73
N CYS A 52 -2.86 0.23 11.08
CA CYS A 52 -2.53 -1.18 11.20
C CYS A 52 -2.18 -1.51 12.66
N THR A 53 -2.65 -2.65 13.16
CA THR A 53 -2.37 -3.09 14.54
C THR A 53 -0.88 -3.31 14.77
N SER A 54 -0.16 -3.75 13.74
CA SER A 54 1.31 -3.90 13.71
C SER A 54 2.07 -2.58 13.65
N GLY A 55 1.40 -1.43 13.48
CA GLY A 55 2.01 -0.12 13.28
C GLY A 55 2.44 0.17 11.84
N THR A 56 2.81 -0.86 11.07
CA THR A 56 3.08 -0.78 9.62
C THR A 56 2.21 -1.75 8.84
N LEU A 57 2.10 -1.52 7.54
CA LEU A 57 1.37 -2.41 6.65
C LEU A 57 2.10 -3.77 6.55
N PRO A 58 1.39 -4.91 6.55
CA PRO A 58 2.02 -6.22 6.41
C PRO A 58 2.61 -6.44 5.00
N PRO A 59 3.72 -7.19 4.85
CA PRO A 59 4.31 -7.52 3.54
C PRO A 59 3.40 -8.32 2.60
N THR A 60 2.29 -8.85 3.11
CA THR A 60 1.27 -9.52 2.29
C THR A 60 0.43 -8.53 1.49
N ALA A 61 0.37 -7.27 1.90
CA ALA A 61 -0.40 -6.18 1.31
C ALA A 61 0.48 -5.09 0.66
N GLU A 62 1.80 -5.13 0.82
CA GLU A 62 2.73 -4.21 0.16
C GLU A 62 3.95 -4.89 -0.45
N SER A 63 4.50 -4.26 -1.48
CA SER A 63 5.76 -4.65 -2.09
C SER A 63 6.56 -3.40 -2.48
N PHE A 64 7.87 -3.45 -2.24
CA PHE A 64 8.79 -2.40 -2.66
C PHE A 64 9.40 -2.73 -4.02
N ILE A 65 9.42 -1.74 -4.90
CA ILE A 65 9.93 -1.83 -6.26
C ILE A 65 11.08 -0.82 -6.37
N ALA A 66 12.28 -1.31 -6.71
CA ALA A 66 13.42 -0.44 -6.96
C ALA A 66 13.16 0.46 -8.16
N LEU A 67 13.49 1.74 -8.03
CA LEU A 67 13.46 2.71 -9.11
C LEU A 67 14.83 2.74 -9.82
N PRO A 68 14.86 3.01 -11.13
CA PRO A 68 16.09 3.12 -11.90
C PRO A 68 16.98 4.30 -11.48
#